data_AF-A0A8S3BFT4-F1
#
_entry.id   AF-A0A8S3BFT4-F1
#
_cell.length_a   1.000
_cell.length_b   1.000
_cell.length_c   1.000
_cell.angle_alpha   90.00
_cell.angle_beta   90.00
_cell.angle_gamma   90.00
#
_symmetry.space_group_name_H-M   'P 1'
#
loop_
_entity.id
_entity.type
_entity.pdbx_description
1 polymer ?
#
loop_
_entity_poly.entity_id
_entity_poly.type
_entity_poly.pdbx_seq_one_letter_code
_entity_poly.pdbx_strand_id
1 'polypeptide(L)'
;MQLCYENVLTRNSTKFSRPGGGELTYYYMAFQVTALTSASYKFVGYSRMDTYGYLYTLPFIPSSPQSNLVVAKDDGGSQGNFQITVAFTVTQSMILVVTTYHPEDIGEFNISIHGPAQLSLTPYISASNTVTNTNETTSVETTAKTTATPIITTATTVTTKVATKKSTKRTTRRTKKKPIRPTITAPTAVTGRWN
;
A
#
# COMPACT_ATOMS: atom_id res chain seq x y z
N MET A 1 15.68 -4.38 -8.34
CA MET A 1 15.67 -3.75 -7.00
C MET A 1 14.45 -4.22 -6.22
N GLN A 2 14.45 -4.03 -4.90
CA GLN A 2 13.32 -4.35 -4.03
C GLN A 2 12.97 -3.13 -3.17
N LEU A 3 11.69 -2.77 -3.11
CA LEU A 3 11.15 -1.79 -2.16
C LEU A 3 10.21 -2.52 -1.21
N CYS A 4 10.25 -2.15 0.07
CA CYS A 4 9.37 -2.70 1.10
C CYS A 4 8.57 -1.56 1.72
N TYR A 5 7.27 -1.75 1.84
CA TYR A 5 6.36 -0.82 2.50
C TYR A 5 5.61 -1.58 3.61
N GLU A 6 5.53 -0.99 4.79
CA GLU A 6 4.92 -1.63 5.97
C GLU A 6 3.74 -0.80 6.44
N ASN A 7 2.65 -1.45 6.83
CA ASN A 7 1.51 -0.79 7.44
C ASN A 7 0.64 -1.74 8.26
N VAL A 8 -0.46 -1.20 8.79
CA VAL A 8 -1.42 -1.94 9.60
C VAL A 8 -2.84 -1.58 9.18
N LEU A 9 -3.67 -2.59 8.92
CA LEU A 9 -5.12 -2.44 8.87
C LEU A 9 -5.63 -2.41 10.30
N THR A 10 -6.44 -1.41 10.64
CA THR A 10 -7.02 -1.25 11.97
C THR A 10 -8.52 -1.03 11.86
N ARG A 11 -9.23 -0.99 13.00
CA ARG A 11 -10.65 -0.63 13.03
C ARG A 11 -10.96 0.79 12.53
N ASN A 12 -9.94 1.64 12.43
CA ASN A 12 -10.05 3.01 11.91
C ASN A 12 -9.72 3.11 10.41
N SER A 13 -9.28 2.01 9.78
CA SER A 13 -9.04 1.99 8.34
C SER A 13 -10.36 2.13 7.59
N THR A 14 -10.30 2.71 6.38
CA THR A 14 -11.49 2.84 5.53
C THR A 14 -12.02 1.45 5.16
N LYS A 15 -13.34 1.32 5.03
CA LYS A 15 -14.01 0.10 4.60
C LYS A 15 -14.53 0.21 3.17
N PHE A 16 -14.61 -0.93 2.49
CA PHE A 16 -15.33 -1.08 1.23
C PHE A 16 -15.89 -2.49 1.09
N SER A 17 -16.84 -2.66 0.17
CA SER A 17 -17.22 -3.99 -0.32
C SER A 17 -16.28 -4.37 -1.44
N ARG A 18 -15.69 -5.57 -1.36
CA ARG A 18 -14.75 -6.04 -2.38
C ARG A 18 -15.48 -6.45 -3.67
N PRO A 19 -14.80 -6.41 -4.84
CA PRO A 19 -15.28 -7.08 -6.04
C PRO A 19 -15.71 -8.53 -5.77
N GLY A 20 -16.96 -8.88 -6.05
CA GLY A 20 -17.50 -10.22 -5.81
C GLY A 20 -17.69 -10.60 -4.33
N GLY A 21 -17.44 -9.69 -3.38
CA GLY A 21 -17.55 -9.95 -1.93
C GLY A 21 -18.95 -9.81 -1.33
N GLY A 22 -19.96 -9.56 -2.16
CA GLY A 22 -21.34 -9.30 -1.72
C GLY A 22 -21.46 -8.05 -0.84
N GLU A 23 -22.31 -8.11 0.17
CA GLU A 23 -22.56 -7.01 1.13
C GLU A 23 -21.55 -6.97 2.29
N LEU A 24 -20.54 -7.85 2.28
CA LEU A 24 -19.51 -7.87 3.31
C LEU A 24 -18.60 -6.65 3.20
N THR A 25 -18.04 -6.23 4.34
CA THR A 25 -17.14 -5.08 4.41
C THR A 25 -15.74 -5.48 4.87
N TYR A 26 -14.75 -4.79 4.29
CA TYR A 26 -13.34 -5.10 4.47
C TYR A 26 -12.57 -3.82 4.71
N TYR A 27 -11.67 -3.84 5.70
CA TYR A 27 -10.72 -2.75 5.89
C TYR A 27 -9.72 -2.74 4.75
N TYR A 28 -9.38 -1.55 4.24
CA TYR A 28 -8.40 -1.45 3.18
C TYR A 28 -7.46 -0.26 3.36
N MET A 29 -6.34 -0.34 2.67
CA MET A 29 -5.47 0.79 2.36
C MET A 29 -5.24 0.87 0.86
N ALA A 30 -5.16 2.08 0.34
CA ALA A 30 -4.89 2.33 -1.07
C ALA A 30 -3.60 3.13 -1.23
N PHE A 31 -2.85 2.81 -2.29
CA PHE A 31 -1.61 3.47 -2.65
C PHE A 31 -1.64 3.81 -4.13
N GLN A 32 -1.26 5.04 -4.47
CA GLN A 32 -0.91 5.36 -5.85
C GLN A 32 0.48 4.83 -6.13
N VAL A 33 0.57 4.02 -7.18
CA VAL A 33 1.81 3.46 -7.71
C VAL A 33 2.12 4.19 -9.01
N THR A 34 3.30 4.80 -9.12
CA THR A 34 3.75 5.46 -10.36
C THR A 34 5.07 4.85 -10.83
N ALA A 35 5.09 4.39 -12.08
CA ALA A 35 6.29 3.84 -12.68
C ALA A 35 7.15 4.90 -13.36
N LEU A 36 8.45 4.89 -13.07
CA LEU A 36 9.42 5.78 -13.69
C LEU A 36 10.05 5.19 -14.97
N THR A 37 9.89 3.89 -15.18
CA THR A 37 10.35 3.19 -16.39
C THR A 37 9.34 2.13 -16.80
N SER A 38 9.18 1.94 -18.12
CA SER A 38 8.37 0.85 -18.67
C SER A 38 8.99 -0.51 -18.33
N ALA A 39 8.27 -1.33 -17.57
CA ALA A 39 8.75 -2.64 -17.12
C ALA A 39 7.64 -3.47 -16.48
N SER A 40 7.92 -4.76 -16.29
CA SER A 40 7.12 -5.62 -15.42
C SER A 40 7.53 -5.46 -13.96
N TYR A 41 6.53 -5.28 -13.10
CA TYR A 41 6.69 -5.17 -11.66
C TYR A 41 5.84 -6.23 -10.96
N LYS A 42 6.37 -6.76 -9.86
CA LYS A 42 5.72 -7.74 -9.02
C LYS A 42 5.52 -7.20 -7.61
N PHE A 43 4.28 -7.16 -7.17
CA PHE A 43 3.85 -6.77 -5.82
C PHE A 43 3.50 -8.04 -5.06
N VAL A 44 4.09 -8.22 -3.88
CA VAL A 44 3.87 -9.40 -3.03
C VAL A 44 3.48 -8.92 -1.64
N GLY A 45 2.33 -9.36 -1.16
CA GLY A 45 1.89 -9.16 0.22
C GLY A 45 2.58 -10.13 1.18
N TYR A 46 2.86 -9.67 2.39
CA TYR A 46 3.33 -10.49 3.50
C TYR A 46 2.59 -10.10 4.76
N SER A 47 1.80 -11.02 5.30
CA SER A 47 1.08 -10.85 6.55
C SER A 47 0.79 -12.21 7.17
N ARG A 48 0.45 -12.21 8.46
CA ARG A 48 -0.23 -13.34 9.11
C ARG A 48 -1.71 -13.41 8.75
N MET A 49 -2.29 -12.29 8.29
CA MET A 49 -3.59 -12.28 7.64
C MET A 49 -3.47 -12.86 6.24
N ASP A 50 -4.57 -13.40 5.75
CA ASP A 50 -4.75 -13.68 4.33
C ASP A 50 -5.07 -12.34 3.63
N THR A 51 -4.13 -11.84 2.81
CA THR A 51 -4.24 -10.53 2.16
C THR A 51 -4.70 -10.64 0.72
N TYR A 52 -5.59 -9.72 0.34
CA TYR A 52 -6.10 -9.59 -1.02
C TYR A 52 -5.62 -8.26 -1.61
N GLY A 53 -4.94 -8.32 -2.76
CA GLY A 53 -4.51 -7.19 -3.55
C GLY A 53 -5.42 -6.93 -4.75
N TYR A 54 -5.74 -5.67 -4.99
CA TYR A 54 -6.42 -5.21 -6.20
C TYR A 54 -5.61 -4.09 -6.85
N LEU A 55 -5.55 -4.11 -8.18
CA LEU A 55 -4.89 -3.06 -8.95
C LEU A 55 -5.92 -2.41 -9.87
N TYR A 56 -5.97 -1.08 -9.83
CA TYR A 56 -6.93 -0.25 -10.55
C TYR A 56 -6.24 0.74 -11.47
N THR A 57 -6.84 1.05 -12.62
CA THR A 57 -6.58 2.34 -13.27
C THR A 57 -7.17 3.48 -12.43
N LEU A 58 -6.61 4.68 -12.57
CA LEU A 58 -7.11 5.84 -11.84
C LEU A 58 -8.51 6.27 -12.36
N PRO A 59 -9.45 6.68 -11.49
CA PRO A 59 -9.41 6.61 -10.02
C PRO A 59 -9.92 5.26 -9.47
N PHE A 60 -9.52 4.92 -8.24
CA PHE A 60 -10.19 3.88 -7.46
C PHE A 60 -11.42 4.47 -6.75
N ILE A 61 -12.58 3.82 -6.92
CA ILE A 61 -13.88 4.27 -6.39
C ILE A 61 -14.40 3.20 -5.42
N PRO A 62 -14.28 3.40 -4.08
CA PRO A 62 -14.68 2.38 -3.11
C PRO A 62 -16.16 1.97 -3.16
N SER A 63 -17.04 2.89 -3.58
CA SER A 63 -18.48 2.63 -3.75
C SER A 63 -18.82 1.89 -5.05
N SER A 64 -17.86 1.79 -5.98
CA SER A 64 -17.97 1.02 -7.22
C SER A 64 -16.69 0.20 -7.43
N PRO A 65 -16.44 -0.80 -6.58
CA PRO A 65 -15.17 -1.51 -6.50
C PRO A 65 -14.82 -2.32 -7.77
N GLN A 66 -15.80 -2.56 -8.65
CA GLN A 66 -15.58 -3.21 -9.94
C GLN A 66 -15.07 -2.24 -11.02
N SER A 67 -15.35 -0.95 -10.87
CA SER A 67 -14.92 0.07 -11.83
C SER A 67 -13.40 0.18 -11.83
N ASN A 68 -12.82 0.30 -13.02
CA ASN A 68 -11.39 0.48 -13.24
C ASN A 68 -10.50 -0.67 -12.71
N LEU A 69 -11.09 -1.80 -12.30
CA LEU A 69 -10.35 -2.96 -11.83
C LEU A 69 -9.56 -3.59 -12.99
N VAL A 70 -8.25 -3.76 -12.79
CA VAL A 70 -7.36 -4.40 -13.76
C VAL A 70 -6.99 -5.80 -13.32
N VAL A 71 -6.63 -5.99 -12.06
CA VAL A 71 -6.23 -7.28 -11.50
C VAL A 71 -6.73 -7.41 -10.07
N ALA A 72 -7.17 -8.61 -9.71
CA ALA A 72 -7.51 -9.01 -8.35
C ALA A 72 -6.78 -10.32 -8.03
N LYS A 73 -6.01 -10.35 -6.93
CA LYS A 73 -5.34 -11.56 -6.42
C LYS A 73 -5.36 -11.62 -4.91
N ASP A 74 -5.83 -12.74 -4.36
CA ASP A 74 -5.64 -13.16 -2.97
C ASP A 74 -4.45 -14.11 -2.83
N ASP A 75 -4.12 -14.85 -3.88
CA ASP A 75 -3.10 -15.89 -3.82
C ASP A 75 -1.78 -15.57 -4.55
N GLY A 76 -0.84 -16.51 -4.43
CA GLY A 76 0.43 -16.52 -5.16
C GLY A 76 1.63 -15.93 -4.41
N GLY A 77 1.42 -15.28 -3.27
CA GLY A 77 2.45 -14.89 -2.31
C GLY A 77 2.67 -15.95 -1.23
N SER A 78 3.51 -15.64 -0.23
CA SER A 78 3.72 -16.57 0.89
C SER A 78 2.49 -16.63 1.80
N GLN A 79 2.16 -17.81 2.31
CA GLN A 79 1.08 -18.00 3.32
C GLN A 79 -0.30 -17.50 2.86
N GLY A 80 -0.62 -17.64 1.57
CA GLY A 80 -1.93 -17.21 1.04
C GLY A 80 -2.07 -15.71 0.88
N ASN A 81 -0.98 -14.94 0.92
CA ASN A 81 -1.03 -13.51 0.62
C ASN A 81 -1.01 -13.25 -0.89
N PHE A 82 -1.49 -12.08 -1.31
CA PHE A 82 -1.55 -11.73 -2.72
C PHE A 82 -0.18 -11.66 -3.41
N GLN A 83 -0.16 -12.02 -4.69
CA GLN A 83 0.92 -11.69 -5.62
C GLN A 83 0.36 -11.17 -6.95
N ILE A 84 0.70 -9.94 -7.31
CA ILE A 84 0.29 -9.30 -8.56
C ILE A 84 1.54 -9.03 -9.40
N THR A 85 1.54 -9.48 -10.65
CA THR A 85 2.56 -9.11 -11.64
C THR A 85 1.90 -8.34 -12.77
N VAL A 86 2.41 -7.15 -13.09
CA VAL A 86 1.81 -6.25 -14.08
C VAL A 86 2.89 -5.47 -14.82
N ALA A 87 2.68 -5.24 -16.11
CA ALA A 87 3.52 -4.34 -16.90
C ALA A 87 3.02 -2.90 -16.75
N PHE A 88 3.93 -2.01 -16.35
CA PHE A 88 3.72 -0.57 -16.39
C PHE A 88 4.39 0.02 -17.63
N THR A 89 3.78 1.05 -18.19
CA THR A 89 4.46 2.01 -19.09
C THR A 89 5.05 3.17 -18.28
N VAL A 90 6.03 3.86 -18.84
CA VAL A 90 6.68 5.01 -18.20
C VAL A 90 5.65 6.08 -17.83
N THR A 91 5.78 6.64 -16.61
CA THR A 91 4.85 7.61 -15.98
C THR A 91 3.43 7.12 -15.73
N GLN A 92 3.10 5.86 -16.06
CA GLN A 92 1.80 5.30 -15.77
C GLN A 92 1.58 5.23 -14.26
N SER A 93 0.38 5.65 -13.85
CA SER A 93 -0.07 5.60 -12.46
C SER A 93 -1.29 4.71 -12.31
N MET A 94 -1.28 3.89 -11.27
CA MET A 94 -2.35 2.95 -10.92
C MET A 94 -2.60 3.00 -9.41
N ILE A 95 -3.73 2.48 -8.95
CA ILE A 95 -4.00 2.34 -7.51
C ILE A 95 -3.86 0.88 -7.10
N LEU A 96 -2.97 0.60 -6.16
CA LEU A 96 -2.89 -0.67 -5.45
C LEU A 96 -3.74 -0.56 -4.18
N VAL A 97 -4.78 -1.39 -4.08
CA VAL A 97 -5.57 -1.55 -2.86
C VAL A 97 -5.14 -2.84 -2.18
N VAL A 98 -4.80 -2.76 -0.90
CA VAL A 98 -4.52 -3.92 -0.05
C VAL A 98 -5.63 -4.04 0.98
N THR A 99 -6.19 -5.23 1.09
CA THR A 99 -7.24 -5.61 2.03
C THR A 99 -7.04 -7.07 2.45
N THR A 100 -8.03 -7.68 3.07
CA THR A 100 -7.99 -9.04 3.61
C THR A 100 -8.92 -9.96 2.82
N TYR A 101 -8.65 -11.26 2.85
CA TYR A 101 -9.53 -12.29 2.30
C TYR A 101 -10.80 -12.44 3.14
N HIS A 102 -10.68 -12.40 4.47
CA HIS A 102 -11.79 -12.48 5.40
C HIS A 102 -12.34 -11.09 5.77
N PRO A 103 -13.66 -10.94 5.96
CA PRO A 103 -14.29 -9.67 6.29
C PRO A 103 -13.86 -9.16 7.66
N GLU A 104 -13.70 -7.84 7.75
CA GLU A 104 -13.32 -7.11 8.96
C GLU A 104 -12.02 -7.55 9.65
N ASP A 105 -11.18 -8.33 8.96
CA ASP A 105 -9.90 -8.77 9.49
C ASP A 105 -8.89 -7.60 9.52
N ILE A 106 -8.00 -7.60 10.50
CA ILE A 106 -7.07 -6.50 10.78
C ILE A 106 -5.71 -7.02 11.22
N GLY A 107 -4.66 -6.25 10.98
CA GLY A 107 -3.30 -6.69 11.26
C GLY A 107 -2.25 -5.97 10.44
N GLU A 108 -1.00 -6.24 10.79
CA GLU A 108 0.18 -5.72 10.12
C GLU A 108 0.39 -6.44 8.79
N PHE A 109 0.85 -5.71 7.77
CA PHE A 109 1.22 -6.26 6.49
C PHE A 109 2.37 -5.48 5.87
N ASN A 110 3.15 -6.20 5.05
CA ASN A 110 4.23 -5.64 4.26
C ASN A 110 3.95 -5.87 2.78
N ILE A 111 4.32 -4.92 1.93
CA ILE A 111 4.30 -5.03 0.48
C ILE A 111 5.75 -5.02 -0.01
N SER A 112 6.17 -6.12 -0.64
CA SER A 112 7.44 -6.17 -1.36
C SER A 112 7.21 -5.94 -2.84
N ILE A 113 7.95 -5.01 -3.42
CA ILE A 113 7.87 -4.64 -4.83
C ILE A 113 9.17 -5.02 -5.52
N HIS A 114 9.07 -5.85 -6.55
CA HIS A 114 10.21 -6.30 -7.35
C HIS A 114 10.09 -5.78 -8.79
N GLY A 115 11.16 -5.20 -9.30
CA GLY A 115 11.23 -4.70 -10.67
C GLY A 115 12.62 -4.18 -11.04
N PRO A 116 12.82 -3.79 -12.31
CA PRO A 116 14.12 -3.30 -12.78
C PRO A 116 14.45 -1.90 -12.25
N ALA A 117 13.44 -1.06 -11.98
CA ALA A 117 13.62 0.28 -11.41
C ALA A 117 12.79 0.48 -10.14
N GLN A 118 12.94 1.65 -9.50
CA GLN A 118 12.10 2.05 -8.39
C GLN A 118 10.73 2.55 -8.90
N LEU A 119 9.70 2.22 -8.14
CA LEU A 119 8.36 2.79 -8.26
C LEU A 119 8.17 3.83 -7.15
N SER A 120 7.36 4.86 -7.43
CA SER A 120 6.82 5.70 -6.37
C SER A 120 5.59 5.02 -5.78
N LEU A 121 5.50 4.96 -4.46
CA LEU A 121 4.34 4.47 -3.73
C LEU A 121 3.92 5.52 -2.70
N THR A 122 2.73 6.09 -2.86
CA THR A 122 2.21 7.12 -1.96
C THR A 122 0.81 6.75 -1.47
N PRO A 123 0.46 6.98 -0.19
CA PRO A 123 -0.90 6.78 0.28
C PRO A 123 -1.92 7.49 -0.62
N TYR A 124 -3.00 6.81 -0.96
CA TYR A 124 -4.08 7.33 -1.80
C TYR A 124 -5.35 7.49 -0.98
N ILE A 125 -5.90 8.69 -0.99
CA ILE A 125 -7.20 9.00 -0.39
C ILE A 125 -8.19 9.08 -1.55
N SER A 126 -9.11 8.11 -1.63
CA SER A 126 -10.17 8.12 -2.63
C SER A 126 -11.07 9.33 -2.42
N ALA A 127 -11.47 9.99 -3.51
CA ALA A 127 -12.57 10.95 -3.44
C ALA A 127 -13.84 10.18 -3.07
N SER A 128 -14.42 10.48 -1.91
CA SER A 128 -15.79 10.07 -1.61
C SER A 128 -16.71 10.82 -2.56
N ASN A 129 -17.50 10.11 -3.36
CA ASN A 129 -18.59 10.74 -4.10
C ASN A 129 -19.58 11.33 -3.08
N THR A 130 -19.46 12.61 -2.79
CA THR A 130 -20.56 13.37 -2.17
C THR A 130 -21.66 13.43 -3.20
N VAL A 131 -22.71 12.62 -3.02
CA VAL A 131 -23.98 12.83 -3.71
C VAL A 131 -24.50 14.18 -3.23
N THR A 132 -24.28 15.23 -4.03
CA THR A 132 -25.06 16.45 -3.90
C THR A 132 -26.49 16.10 -4.32
N ASN A 133 -27.37 15.85 -3.35
CA ASN A 133 -28.80 15.85 -3.57
C ASN A 133 -29.21 17.26 -4.01
N THR A 134 -29.18 17.54 -5.30
CA THR A 134 -29.98 18.62 -5.89
C THR A 134 -31.39 18.09 -6.04
N ASN A 135 -32.23 18.30 -5.02
CA ASN A 135 -33.68 18.36 -5.12
C ASN A 135 -34.26 18.89 -3.79
N GLU A 136 -34.21 20.20 -3.60
CA GLU A 136 -35.24 20.92 -2.85
C GLU A 136 -35.63 22.16 -3.65
N THR A 137 -36.54 21.97 -4.60
CA THR A 137 -37.35 23.06 -5.14
C THR A 137 -38.47 23.32 -4.12
N THR A 138 -38.24 24.23 -3.19
CA THR A 138 -39.34 24.91 -2.49
C THR A 138 -39.21 26.39 -2.80
N SER A 139 -40.10 26.86 -3.66
CA SER A 139 -40.28 28.26 -4.04
C SER A 139 -40.79 29.06 -2.86
N VAL A 140 -39.98 30.01 -2.35
CA VAL A 140 -40.49 31.23 -1.74
C VAL A 140 -39.70 32.40 -2.29
N GLU A 141 -40.40 33.24 -3.02
CA GLU A 141 -39.95 34.47 -3.66
C GLU A 141 -39.87 35.58 -2.60
N THR A 142 -38.75 36.30 -2.48
CA THR A 142 -38.74 37.71 -2.02
C THR A 142 -37.51 38.44 -2.56
N THR A 143 -37.79 39.68 -2.92
CA THR A 143 -37.12 40.68 -3.75
C THR A 143 -35.76 41.23 -3.26
N ALA A 144 -34.92 41.55 -4.26
CA ALA A 144 -33.97 42.67 -4.36
C ALA A 144 -32.56 42.64 -3.70
N LYS A 145 -31.56 42.66 -4.61
CA LYS A 145 -30.45 43.63 -4.72
C LYS A 145 -29.37 43.63 -3.61
N THR A 146 -28.16 43.14 -3.95
CA THR A 146 -26.91 43.94 -4.08
C THR A 146 -25.69 43.03 -4.28
N THR A 147 -24.87 43.44 -5.24
CA THR A 147 -23.47 43.12 -5.55
C THR A 147 -22.56 42.72 -4.37
N ALA A 148 -21.87 41.58 -4.46
CA ALA A 148 -20.49 41.41 -3.97
C ALA A 148 -19.88 40.07 -4.45
N THR A 149 -18.74 40.17 -5.12
CA THR A 149 -17.83 39.09 -5.50
C THR A 149 -17.12 38.53 -4.26
N PRO A 150 -17.04 37.20 -4.03
CA PRO A 150 -16.12 36.68 -3.02
C PRO A 150 -14.74 36.37 -3.60
N ILE A 151 -13.76 36.90 -2.88
CA ILE A 151 -12.31 36.95 -3.08
C ILE A 151 -11.69 35.58 -2.79
N ILE A 152 -10.78 35.12 -3.66
CA ILE A 152 -9.94 33.93 -3.43
C ILE A 152 -8.97 34.24 -2.27
N THR A 153 -9.11 33.53 -1.16
CA THR A 153 -8.17 33.60 -0.03
C THR A 153 -7.25 32.39 -0.08
N THR A 154 -6.02 32.57 -0.54
CA THR A 154 -4.93 31.59 -0.44
C THR A 154 -4.30 31.67 0.94
N ALA A 155 -4.45 30.61 1.75
CA ALA A 155 -3.70 30.46 2.99
C ALA A 155 -2.34 29.80 2.71
N THR A 156 -1.29 30.61 2.64
CA THR A 156 0.11 30.15 2.67
C THR A 156 0.51 29.87 4.11
N THR A 157 0.78 28.62 4.47
CA THR A 157 1.41 28.29 5.76
C THR A 157 2.89 28.00 5.53
N VAL A 158 3.71 29.00 5.85
CA VAL A 158 5.16 28.86 6.03
C VAL A 158 5.41 28.38 7.46
N THR A 159 5.98 27.20 7.64
CA THR A 159 6.47 26.78 8.96
C THR A 159 7.99 26.62 8.93
N THR A 160 8.62 27.50 9.70
CA THR A 160 10.05 27.68 9.92
C THR A 160 10.64 26.48 10.69
N LYS A 161 11.79 25.98 10.22
CA LYS A 161 12.59 24.96 10.91
C LYS A 161 13.24 25.57 12.16
N VAL A 162 12.91 25.06 13.34
CA VAL A 162 13.70 25.28 14.56
C VAL A 162 14.72 24.16 14.69
N ALA A 163 16.00 24.52 14.63
CA ALA A 163 17.12 23.62 14.85
C ALA A 163 17.47 23.55 16.34
N THR A 164 17.49 22.35 16.92
CA THR A 164 18.10 22.07 18.22
C THR A 164 19.32 21.16 18.04
N LYS A 165 20.46 21.60 18.57
CA LYS A 165 21.76 20.91 18.51
C LYS A 165 21.95 19.97 19.71
N LYS A 166 22.51 18.79 19.38
CA LYS A 166 23.43 17.91 20.14
C LYS A 166 22.96 17.21 21.42
N SER A 167 23.10 15.88 21.42
CA SER A 167 24.03 15.20 22.33
C SER A 167 24.48 13.84 21.77
N THR A 168 25.78 13.70 21.52
CA THR A 168 26.44 12.49 21.03
C THR A 168 27.00 11.73 22.23
N LYS A 169 26.43 10.57 22.58
CA LYS A 169 27.00 9.70 23.61
C LYS A 169 27.91 8.66 22.95
N ARG A 170 29.21 8.87 23.13
CA ARG A 170 30.32 8.04 22.67
C ARG A 170 30.47 6.85 23.63
N THR A 171 30.18 5.64 23.17
CA THR A 171 30.40 4.40 23.95
C THR A 171 31.63 3.66 23.42
N THR A 172 32.49 3.29 24.35
CA THR A 172 33.83 2.73 24.16
C THR A 172 33.84 1.27 23.70
N ARG A 173 34.88 0.99 22.92
CA ARG A 173 35.35 -0.27 22.34
C ARG A 173 35.48 -1.40 23.36
N ARG A 174 34.97 -2.60 23.03
CA ARG A 174 35.42 -3.87 23.63
C ARG A 174 35.56 -4.92 22.54
N THR A 175 36.81 -5.22 22.20
CA THR A 175 37.21 -6.33 21.34
C THR A 175 36.86 -7.65 22.03
N LYS A 176 35.98 -8.47 21.42
CA LYS A 176 35.81 -9.87 21.80
C LYS A 176 36.46 -10.77 20.76
N LYS A 177 37.41 -11.53 21.29
CA LYS A 177 38.26 -12.58 20.75
C LYS A 177 37.47 -13.57 19.86
N LYS A 178 38.03 -13.90 18.71
CA LYS A 178 37.60 -14.93 17.75
C LYS A 178 37.67 -16.33 18.41
N PRO A 179 36.59 -17.10 18.51
CA PRO A 179 36.68 -18.53 18.82
C PRO A 179 37.06 -19.30 17.56
N ILE A 180 37.97 -20.24 17.74
CA ILE A 180 38.59 -21.10 16.73
C ILE A 180 37.54 -22.07 16.18
N ARG A 181 37.55 -22.24 14.85
CA ARG A 181 36.77 -23.22 14.09
C ARG A 181 37.28 -24.63 14.42
N PRO A 182 36.46 -25.57 14.93
CA PRO A 182 36.83 -26.98 14.90
C PRO A 182 36.64 -27.49 13.46
N THR A 183 37.75 -27.89 12.85
CA THR A 183 37.78 -28.71 11.64
C THR A 183 37.27 -30.09 12.02
N ILE A 184 36.05 -30.46 11.60
CA ILE A 184 35.60 -31.85 11.65
C ILE A 184 35.87 -32.43 10.27
N THR A 185 36.90 -33.27 10.21
CA THR A 185 37.28 -34.08 9.05
C THR A 185 36.23 -35.17 8.84
N ALA A 186 35.62 -35.21 7.65
CA ALA A 186 34.75 -36.31 7.24
C ALA A 186 35.58 -37.59 7.03
N PRO A 187 35.12 -38.77 7.47
CA PRO A 187 35.71 -40.03 7.02
C PRO A 187 35.27 -40.35 5.60
N THR A 188 36.24 -40.58 4.72
CA THR A 188 36.04 -41.13 3.37
C THR A 188 36.04 -42.66 3.41
N ALA A 189 34.98 -43.23 2.83
CA ALA A 189 34.83 -44.53 2.17
C ALA A 189 35.16 -45.85 2.91
N VAL A 190 34.22 -46.80 2.85
CA VAL A 190 34.47 -48.14 2.28
C VAL A 190 33.23 -48.60 1.51
N THR A 191 33.46 -48.95 0.24
CA THR A 191 32.54 -49.65 -0.67
C THR A 191 32.38 -51.12 -0.28
N GLY A 192 31.16 -51.63 -0.22
CA GLY A 192 30.84 -53.06 -0.06
C GLY A 192 29.66 -53.45 -0.94
N ARG A 193 29.81 -54.55 -1.67
CA ARG A 193 29.07 -54.99 -2.86
C ARG A 193 28.54 -56.42 -2.59
N TRP A 194 27.31 -56.76 -3.02
CA TRP A 194 26.64 -58.09 -3.05
C TRP A 194 26.37 -58.74 -1.66
N ASN A 195 25.23 -59.37 -1.34
CA ASN A 195 24.22 -60.10 -2.13
C ASN A 195 22.79 -59.60 -1.84
#